data_AF-A0AAP2DZ33-F1
#
_entry.id   AF-A0AAP2DZ33-F1
#
_cell.length_a   1.000
_cell.length_b   1.000
_cell.length_c   1.000
_cell.angle_alpha   90.00
_cell.angle_beta   90.00
_cell.angle_gamma   90.00
#
_symmetry.space_group_name_H-M   'P 1'
#
loop_
_entity.id
_entity.type
_entity.pdbx_description
1 polymer ?
#
loop_
_entity_poly.entity_id
_entity_poly.type
_entity_poly.pdbx_seq_one_letter_code
_entity_poly.pdbx_strand_id
1 'polypeptide(L)'
;MTTTTISLKEDAQVPGQWHLRVEGKPAPDELGKLLQFAEAHGVQSLAVYLPAALATEFRFVQLLGYFRKKGKALSLHWTDAPPKGPAATVLQSII
;
A
#
# COMPACT_ATOMS: atom_id res chain seq x y z
N MET A 1 -22.28 -2.43 -9.34
CA MET A 1 -21.05 -3.25 -9.33
C MET A 1 -19.89 -2.29 -9.11
N THR A 2 -19.26 -2.29 -7.94
CA THR A 2 -18.08 -1.45 -7.69
C THR A 2 -16.85 -2.17 -8.22
N THR A 3 -16.38 -1.74 -9.39
CA THR A 3 -15.11 -2.19 -9.96
C THR A 3 -13.98 -1.69 -9.06
N THR A 4 -13.25 -2.61 -8.44
CA THR A 4 -12.02 -2.25 -7.72
C THR A 4 -10.85 -2.32 -8.69
N THR A 5 -10.09 -1.24 -8.78
CA THR A 5 -8.90 -1.15 -9.63
C THR A 5 -7.66 -1.12 -8.76
N ILE A 6 -6.78 -2.10 -8.95
CA ILE A 6 -5.45 -2.12 -8.36
C ILE A 6 -4.45 -2.01 -9.50
N SER A 7 -3.58 -1.01 -9.43
CA SER A 7 -2.53 -0.79 -10.43
C SER A 7 -1.18 -0.78 -9.73
N LEU A 8 -0.28 -1.64 -10.17
CA LEU A 8 1.09 -1.69 -9.70
C LEU A 8 2.01 -1.32 -10.85
N LYS A 9 2.84 -0.29 -10.66
CA LYS A 9 3.78 0.19 -11.67
C LYS A 9 5.13 0.49 -11.04
N GLU A 10 6.22 0.01 -11.64
CA GLU A 10 7.55 0.42 -11.21
C GLU A 10 7.80 1.89 -11.58
N ASP A 11 8.45 2.61 -10.69
CA ASP A 11 8.91 3.96 -10.98
C ASP A 11 9.99 3.91 -12.07
N ALA A 12 9.79 4.66 -13.14
CA ALA A 12 10.69 4.63 -14.29
C ALA A 12 12.03 5.34 -14.03
N GLN A 13 12.11 6.17 -12.98
CA GLN A 13 13.28 6.95 -12.63
C GLN A 13 14.10 6.27 -11.53
N VAL A 14 13.45 5.50 -10.64
CA VAL A 14 14.09 4.84 -9.50
C VAL A 14 13.85 3.32 -9.56
N PRO A 15 14.82 2.53 -10.07
CA PRO A 15 14.69 1.08 -10.13
C PRO A 15 14.51 0.48 -8.72
N GLY A 16 13.54 -0.42 -8.57
CA GLY A 16 13.17 -0.99 -7.27
C GLY A 16 12.21 -0.16 -6.43
N GLN A 17 11.79 1.03 -6.89
CA GLN A 17 10.66 1.77 -6.34
C GLN A 17 9.39 1.43 -7.10
N TRP A 18 8.32 1.11 -6.37
CA TRP A 18 7.06 0.66 -6.95
C TRP A 18 5.89 1.50 -6.45
N HIS A 19 4.97 1.85 -7.35
CA HIS A 19 3.78 2.62 -7.07
C HIS A 19 2.55 1.71 -7.14
N LEU A 20 1.91 1.50 -5.99
CA LEU A 20 0.68 0.75 -5.85
C LEU A 20 -0.49 1.74 -5.74
N ARG A 21 -1.39 1.77 -6.72
CA ARG A 21 -2.63 2.55 -6.67
C ARG A 21 -3.81 1.63 -6.43
N VAL A 22 -4.65 1.97 -5.47
CA VAL A 22 -5.86 1.25 -5.13
C VAL A 22 -7.05 2.19 -5.19
N GLU A 23 -8.02 1.86 -6.04
CA GLU A 23 -9.27 2.58 -6.18
C GLU A 23 -10.43 1.62 -5.86
N GLY A 24 -11.17 1.89 -4.80
CA GLY A 24 -12.23 1.02 -4.29
C GLY A 24 -11.72 -0.07 -3.34
N LYS A 25 -12.61 -0.93 -2.86
CA LYS A 25 -12.29 -1.94 -1.83
C LYS A 25 -11.66 -3.19 -2.46
N PRO A 26 -10.36 -3.47 -2.27
CA PRO A 26 -9.72 -4.59 -2.92
C PRO A 26 -10.23 -5.93 -2.37
N ALA A 27 -10.30 -6.92 -3.25
CA ALA A 27 -10.58 -8.28 -2.83
C ALA A 27 -9.42 -8.80 -1.95
N PRO A 28 -9.70 -9.68 -0.98
CA PRO A 28 -8.67 -10.21 -0.07
C PRO A 28 -7.50 -10.87 -0.81
N ASP A 29 -7.79 -11.59 -1.90
CA ASP A 29 -6.81 -12.34 -2.68
C ASP A 29 -5.81 -11.44 -3.42
N GLU A 30 -6.20 -10.22 -3.78
CA GLU A 30 -5.35 -9.30 -4.53
C GLU A 30 -4.19 -8.75 -3.68
N LEU A 31 -4.42 -8.50 -2.39
CA LEU A 31 -3.37 -8.06 -1.47
C LEU A 31 -2.33 -9.16 -1.22
N GLY A 32 -2.75 -10.42 -1.19
CA GLY A 32 -1.83 -11.56 -1.09
C GLY A 32 -0.92 -11.67 -2.32
N LYS A 33 -1.46 -11.45 -3.52
CA LYS A 33 -0.67 -11.43 -4.76
C LYS A 33 0.35 -10.29 -4.77
N LEU A 34 0.00 -9.12 -4.23
CA LEU A 34 0.93 -7.98 -4.12
C LEU A 34 2.12 -8.30 -3.21
N LEU A 35 1.90 -8.99 -2.09
CA LEU A 35 2.99 -9.45 -1.22
C LEU A 35 3.92 -10.42 -1.95
N GLN A 36 3.37 -11.41 -2.64
CA GLN A 36 4.17 -12.36 -3.42
C GLN A 36 4.95 -11.67 -4.54
N PHE A 37 4.31 -10.75 -5.26
CA PHE A 37 4.96 -9.94 -6.27
C PHE A 37 6.13 -9.14 -5.68
N ALA A 38 5.91 -8.48 -4.55
CA ALA A 38 6.93 -7.65 -3.93
C ALA A 38 8.15 -8.44 -3.43
N GLU A 39 7.96 -9.72 -3.11
CA GLU A 39 9.03 -10.64 -2.76
C GLU A 39 9.77 -11.13 -4.01
N ALA A 40 9.05 -11.51 -5.07
CA ALA A 40 9.64 -11.99 -6.32
C ALA A 40 10.42 -10.93 -7.09
N HIS A 41 9.97 -9.67 -7.06
CA HIS A 41 10.57 -8.55 -7.80
C HIS A 41 11.57 -7.72 -6.99
N GLY A 42 11.89 -8.12 -5.76
CA GLY A 42 12.90 -7.43 -4.95
C GLY A 42 12.56 -5.97 -4.65
N VAL A 43 11.27 -5.64 -4.45
CA VAL A 43 10.81 -4.26 -4.21
C VAL A 43 11.57 -3.67 -3.02
N GLN A 44 12.29 -2.56 -3.22
CA GLN A 44 13.05 -1.88 -2.18
C GLN A 44 12.24 -0.75 -1.54
N SER A 45 11.40 -0.09 -2.34
CA SER A 45 10.51 0.97 -1.91
C SER A 45 9.11 0.80 -2.50
N LEU A 46 8.07 1.00 -1.69
CA LEU A 46 6.68 0.96 -2.14
C LEU A 46 5.94 2.25 -1.76
N ALA A 47 5.49 3.00 -2.76
CA ALA A 47 4.57 4.12 -2.60
C ALA A 47 3.13 3.66 -2.85
N VAL A 48 2.28 3.75 -1.83
CA VAL A 48 0.89 3.28 -1.90
C VAL A 48 -0.05 4.47 -1.95
N TYR A 49 -0.82 4.56 -3.03
CA TYR A 49 -1.87 5.53 -3.29
C TYR A 49 -3.21 4.88 -3.02
N LEU A 50 -3.87 5.23 -1.93
CA LEU A 50 -5.18 4.67 -1.61
C LEU A 50 -6.07 5.66 -0.86
N PRO A 51 -7.39 5.41 -0.83
CA PRO A 51 -8.28 6.15 0.02
C PRO A 51 -7.94 6.01 1.50
N ALA A 52 -8.06 7.08 2.28
CA ALA A 52 -7.78 7.07 3.72
C ALA A 52 -8.63 6.06 4.49
N ALA A 53 -9.89 5.90 4.08
CA ALA A 53 -10.80 4.92 4.64
C ALA A 53 -10.31 3.46 4.50
N LEU A 54 -9.51 3.16 3.47
CA LEU A 54 -8.98 1.82 3.22
C LEU A 54 -7.64 1.58 3.94
N ALA A 55 -6.88 2.62 4.26
CA ALA A 55 -5.56 2.43 4.86
C ALA A 55 -5.60 1.90 6.28
N THR A 56 -6.69 2.18 7.00
CA THR A 56 -6.96 1.59 8.30
C THR A 56 -7.51 0.17 8.23
N GLU A 57 -7.82 -0.35 7.04
CA GLU A 57 -8.22 -1.75 6.94
C GLU A 57 -7.05 -2.65 7.33
N PHE A 58 -7.35 -3.66 8.14
CA PHE A 58 -6.37 -4.60 8.69
C PHE A 58 -5.42 -5.16 7.64
N ARG A 59 -5.91 -5.45 6.43
CA ARG A 59 -5.10 -6.01 5.34
C ARG A 59 -4.07 -5.03 4.79
N PHE A 60 -4.41 -3.74 4.70
CA PHE A 60 -3.44 -2.70 4.35
C PHE A 60 -2.40 -2.55 5.46
N VAL A 61 -2.84 -2.48 6.71
CA VAL A 61 -1.93 -2.46 7.86
C VAL A 61 -0.95 -3.65 7.85
N GLN A 62 -1.42 -4.86 7.49
CA GLN A 62 -0.56 -6.03 7.33
C GLN A 62 0.45 -5.89 6.19
N LEU A 63 0.03 -5.38 5.03
CA LEU A 63 0.92 -5.07 3.90
C LEU A 63 2.01 -4.11 4.36
N LEU A 64 1.63 -2.96 4.92
CA LEU A 64 2.54 -1.93 5.39
C LEU A 64 3.52 -2.47 6.45
N GLY A 65 3.01 -3.25 7.41
CA GLY A 65 3.81 -3.91 8.44
C GLY A 65 4.80 -4.93 7.87
N TYR A 66 4.44 -5.66 6.82
CA TYR A 66 5.37 -6.58 6.13
C TYR A 66 6.53 -5.82 5.49
N PHE A 67 6.27 -4.74 4.75
CA PHE A 67 7.32 -3.91 4.13
C PHE A 67 8.26 -3.31 5.17
N ARG A 68 7.71 -2.77 6.27
CA ARG A 68 8.53 -2.27 7.39
C ARG A 68 9.39 -3.35 8.03
N LYS A 69 8.85 -4.54 8.29
CA LYS A 69 9.63 -5.67 8.85
C LYS A 69 10.78 -6.11 7.93
N LYS A 70 10.62 -5.95 6.62
CA LYS A 70 11.66 -6.25 5.62
C LYS A 70 12.66 -5.11 5.45
N GLY A 71 12.55 -4.01 6.22
CA GLY A 71 13.42 -2.84 6.09
C GLY A 71 13.22 -2.06 4.80
N LYS A 72 12.08 -2.25 4.13
CA LYS A 72 11.76 -1.59 2.85
C LYS A 72 11.18 -0.20 3.12
N ALA A 73 11.51 0.75 2.25
CA ALA A 73 10.93 2.08 2.31
C ALA A 73 9.45 2.03 1.94
N LEU A 74 8.61 2.72 2.69
CA LEU A 74 7.18 2.75 2.50
C LEU A 74 6.70 4.20 2.49
N SER A 75 5.90 4.57 1.50
CA SER A 75 5.29 5.89 1.42
C SER A 75 3.79 5.73 1.23
N LEU A 76 3.00 6.51 1.99
CA LEU A 76 1.55 6.51 1.90
C LEU A 76 1.07 7.82 1.29
N HIS A 77 0.23 7.71 0.27
CA HIS A 77 -0.37 8.83 -0.42
C HIS A 77 -1.89 8.67 -0.44
N TRP A 78 -2.59 9.72 -0.03
CA TRP A 78 -4.05 9.75 0.04
C TRP A 78 -4.62 10.15 -1.31
N THR A 79 -5.53 9.35 -1.85
CA THR A 79 -6.31 9.75 -3.04
C THR A 79 -7.50 10.64 -2.68
N ASP A 80 -7.88 10.66 -1.40
CA ASP A 80 -8.92 11.52 -0.83
C ASP A 80 -8.40 12.27 0.41
N ALA A 81 -9.31 12.70 1.30
CA ALA A 81 -8.94 13.41 2.51
C ALA A 81 -8.05 12.51 3.40
N PRO A 82 -6.93 13.01 3.95
CA PRO A 82 -6.08 12.21 4.83
C PRO A 82 -6.85 11.70 6.05
N PRO A 83 -6.49 10.52 6.59
CA PRO A 83 -7.14 9.99 7.78
C PRO A 83 -6.90 10.95 8.95
N LYS A 84 -7.90 11.06 9.83
CA LYS A 84 -7.85 11.92 11.02
C LYS A 84 -8.04 11.09 12.29
N GLY A 85 -7.53 11.62 13.40
CA GLY A 85 -7.68 10.98 14.72
C GLY A 85 -6.91 9.65 14.84
N PRO A 86 -7.47 8.63 15.49
CA PRO A 86 -6.73 7.40 15.84
C PRO A 86 -6.25 6.62 14.62
N ALA A 87 -6.98 6.71 13.50
CA ALA A 87 -6.59 6.16 12.21
C ALA A 87 -5.20 6.65 11.75
N ALA A 88 -4.98 7.97 11.84
CA ALA A 88 -3.71 8.57 11.46
C ALA A 88 -2.57 8.13 12.39
N THR A 89 -2.83 8.03 13.69
CA THR A 89 -1.85 7.58 14.70
C THR A 89 -1.40 6.14 14.45
N VAL A 90 -2.33 5.24 14.13
CA VAL A 90 -1.99 3.85 13.78
C VAL A 90 -1.12 3.81 12.54
N LEU A 91 -1.49 4.54 11.49
CA LEU A 91 -0.72 4.58 10.25
C LEU A 91 0.69 5.14 10.46
N GLN A 92 0.81 6.26 11.18
CA GLN A 92 2.10 6.86 11.54
C GLN A 92 2.99 5.95 12.38
N SER A 93 2.41 5.01 13.14
CA SER A 93 3.18 4.04 13.91
C SER A 93 3.75 2.91 13.04
N ILE A 94 3.26 2.77 11.80
CA ILE A 94 3.66 1.73 10.84
C ILE A 94 4.61 2.27 9.77
N ILE A 95 4.52 3.53 9.36
CA ILE A 95 5.53 4.16 8.48
C ILE A 95 6.76 4.67 9.26
#